data_AF-Q19968-F1
#
_entry.id   AF-Q19968-F1
#
_cell.length_a   1.000
_cell.length_b   1.000
_cell.length_c   1.000
_cell.angle_alpha   90.00
_cell.angle_beta   90.00
_cell.angle_gamma   90.00
#
_symmetry.space_group_name_H-M   'P 1'
#
loop_
_entity.id
_entity.type
_entity.pdbx_description
1 polymer ?
#
loop_
_entity_poly.entity_id
_entity_poly.type
_entity_poly.pdbx_seq_one_letter_code
_entity_poly.pdbx_strand_id
1 'polypeptide(L)'
;MKLIFILSIIFLSSLSVAQSPISCAFCMAGLAQINQQVISSPDMEAQMGIQASQGCDQIPVKQTRETCRGSLNTNFNIFYSNFTGQANNSPTQMCINMGMC
;
A
#
# COMPACT_ATOMS: atom_id res chain seq x y z
N MET A 1 18.00 -22.81 38.64
CA MET A 1 18.82 -21.76 38.00
C MET A 1 18.89 -21.86 36.47
N LYS A 2 18.94 -23.06 35.85
CA LYS A 2 18.94 -23.21 34.37
C LYS A 2 17.67 -22.73 33.66
N LEU A 3 16.49 -22.90 34.26
CA LEU A 3 15.22 -22.55 33.61
C LEU A 3 15.02 -21.04 33.43
N ILE A 4 15.57 -20.23 34.34
CA ILE A 4 15.46 -18.76 34.30
C ILE A 4 16.28 -18.18 33.14
N PHE A 5 17.43 -18.77 32.84
CA PHE A 5 18.31 -18.30 31.75
C PHE A 5 17.66 -18.41 30.36
N ILE A 6 16.87 -19.46 30.11
CA ILE A 6 16.24 -19.66 28.80
C ILE A 6 15.14 -18.63 28.56
N LEU A 7 14.38 -18.28 29.61
CA LEU A 7 13.32 -17.29 29.50
C LEU A 7 13.85 -15.87 29.21
N SER A 8 15.03 -15.54 29.74
CA SER A 8 15.69 -14.25 29.49
C SER A 8 16.13 -14.06 28.04
N ILE A 9 16.52 -15.13 27.34
CA ILE A 9 16.98 -15.04 25.94
C ILE A 9 15.78 -14.79 24.99
N ILE A 10 14.62 -15.40 25.28
CA ILE A 10 13.42 -15.19 24.46
C ILE A 10 12.89 -13.76 24.62
N PHE A 11 13.05 -13.15 25.80
CA PHE A 11 12.63 -11.77 26.02
C PHE A 11 13.52 -10.73 25.32
N LEU A 12 14.78 -11.04 25.00
CA LEU A 12 15.66 -10.08 24.34
C LEU A 12 15.39 -9.91 22.84
N SER A 13 14.82 -10.91 22.16
CA SER A 13 14.57 -10.83 20.72
C SER A 13 13.33 -10.01 20.35
N SER A 14 12.47 -9.66 21.31
CA SER A 14 11.30 -8.80 21.05
C SER A 14 11.58 -7.31 21.21
N LEU A 15 12.73 -6.91 21.74
CA LEU A 15 13.10 -5.51 21.91
C LEU A 15 13.93 -5.03 20.74
N SER A 16 13.29 -4.22 19.89
CA SER A 16 13.84 -3.56 18.71
C SER A 16 13.89 -4.43 17.45
N VAL A 17 12.70 -4.62 16.84
CA VAL A 17 12.57 -4.10 15.47
C VAL A 17 12.85 -2.60 15.52
N ALA A 18 14.11 -2.23 15.76
CA ALA A 18 14.60 -0.91 15.51
C ALA A 18 14.27 -0.72 14.04
N GLN A 19 13.33 0.18 13.75
CA GLN A 19 13.05 0.68 12.40
C GLN A 19 14.39 1.13 11.84
N SER A 20 15.09 0.21 11.20
CA SER A 20 16.44 0.47 10.74
C SER A 20 16.30 1.47 9.59
N PRO A 21 17.15 2.50 9.49
CA PRO A 21 17.09 3.42 8.35
C PRO A 21 17.18 2.68 7.01
N ILE A 22 17.79 1.48 7.00
CA ILE A 22 17.85 0.58 5.85
C ILE A 22 16.44 0.10 5.44
N SER A 23 15.59 -0.32 6.37
CA SER A 23 14.22 -0.77 6.03
C SER A 23 13.37 0.37 5.47
N CYS A 24 13.54 1.58 6.00
CA CYS A 24 12.78 2.73 5.55
C CYS A 24 13.20 3.16 4.14
N ALA A 25 14.50 3.26 3.89
CA ALA A 25 15.03 3.56 2.57
C ALA A 25 14.62 2.50 1.52
N PHE A 26 14.63 1.22 1.89
CA PHE A 26 14.23 0.14 0.98
C PHE A 26 12.73 0.16 0.69
N CYS A 27 11.90 0.43 1.70
CA CYS A 27 10.46 0.60 1.48
C CYS A 27 10.18 1.78 0.55
N MET A 28 10.79 2.94 0.81
CA MET A 28 10.59 4.12 -0.03
C MET A 28 11.04 3.89 -1.47
N ALA A 29 12.20 3.26 -1.67
CA ALA A 29 12.70 2.91 -3.01
C ALA A 29 11.76 1.92 -3.73
N GLY A 30 11.27 0.90 -3.00
CA GLY A 30 10.31 -0.07 -3.54
C GLY A 30 9.00 0.58 -3.95
N LEU A 31 8.42 1.43 -3.09
CA LEU A 31 7.18 2.16 -3.40
C LEU A 31 7.37 3.13 -4.57
N ALA A 32 8.52 3.82 -4.65
CA ALA A 32 8.83 4.68 -5.78
C ALA A 32 8.87 3.88 -7.10
N GLN A 33 9.49 2.71 -7.09
CA GLN A 33 9.55 1.82 -8.25
C GLN A 33 8.17 1.28 -8.64
N ILE A 34 7.35 0.88 -7.66
CA ILE A 34 5.96 0.43 -7.90
C ILE A 34 5.16 1.57 -8.51
N ASN A 35 5.19 2.76 -7.90
CA ASN A 35 4.47 3.92 -8.42
C ASN A 35 4.90 4.26 -9.85
N GLN A 36 6.19 4.17 -10.15
CA GLN A 36 6.71 4.36 -11.50
C GLN A 36 6.17 3.30 -12.47
N GLN A 37 6.09 2.03 -12.07
CA GLN A 37 5.51 0.97 -12.91
C GLN A 37 4.03 1.18 -13.19
N VAL A 38 3.26 1.62 -12.18
CA VAL A 38 1.83 1.92 -12.36
C VAL A 38 1.64 3.02 -13.38
N ILE A 39 2.31 4.17 -13.24
CA ILE A 39 2.10 5.33 -14.11
C ILE A 39 2.77 5.23 -15.49
N SER A 40 3.73 4.32 -15.67
CA SER A 40 4.43 4.14 -16.96
C SER A 40 3.88 3.00 -17.81
N SER A 41 2.92 2.22 -17.29
CA SER A 41 2.31 1.09 -17.99
C SER A 41 0.80 1.26 -18.10
N PRO A 42 0.27 1.59 -19.29
CA PRO A 42 -1.17 1.66 -19.54
C PRO A 42 -1.90 0.35 -19.20
N ASP A 43 -1.24 -0.80 -19.42
CA ASP A 43 -1.79 -2.11 -19.07
C ASP A 43 -1.92 -2.28 -17.56
N MET A 44 -0.95 -1.78 -16.78
CA MET A 44 -1.01 -1.83 -15.33
C MET A 44 -2.09 -0.88 -14.78
N GLU A 45 -2.22 0.32 -15.34
CA GLU A 45 -3.31 1.25 -15.00
C GLU A 45 -4.68 0.61 -15.30
N ALA A 46 -4.84 -0.04 -16.46
CA ALA A 46 -6.08 -0.71 -16.82
C ALA A 46 -6.41 -1.87 -15.86
N GLN A 47 -5.42 -2.71 -15.52
CA GLN A 47 -5.61 -3.81 -14.57
C GLN A 47 -5.96 -3.31 -13.18
N MET A 48 -5.27 -2.29 -12.68
CA MET A 48 -5.56 -1.69 -11.39
C MET A 48 -6.91 -0.98 -11.38
N GLY A 49 -7.31 -0.32 -12.48
CA GLY A 49 -8.64 0.24 -12.65
C GLY A 49 -9.74 -0.81 -12.52
N ILE A 50 -9.57 -1.95 -13.20
CA ILE A 50 -10.49 -3.10 -13.10
C ILE A 50 -10.57 -3.64 -11.67
N GLN A 51 -9.44 -3.70 -10.95
CA GLN A 51 -9.42 -4.15 -9.56
C GLN A 51 -10.09 -3.12 -8.62
N ALA A 52 -9.74 -1.84 -8.74
CA ALA A 52 -10.31 -0.75 -7.94
C ALA A 52 -11.82 -0.63 -8.16
N SER A 53 -12.30 -0.85 -9.39
CA SER A 53 -13.73 -0.81 -9.70
C SER A 53 -14.54 -1.94 -9.08
N GLN A 54 -13.92 -3.01 -8.56
CA GLN A 54 -14.62 -4.01 -7.75
C GLN A 54 -15.18 -3.41 -6.45
N GLY A 55 -14.60 -2.31 -5.95
CA GLY A 55 -15.17 -1.55 -4.83
C GLY A 55 -16.59 -1.04 -5.13
N CYS A 56 -16.93 -0.82 -6.40
CA CYS A 56 -18.28 -0.42 -6.80
C CYS A 56 -19.31 -1.53 -6.59
N ASP A 57 -18.92 -2.80 -6.40
CA ASP A 57 -19.86 -3.92 -6.26
C ASP A 57 -20.72 -3.84 -4.99
N GLN A 58 -20.30 -3.00 -4.03
CA GLN A 58 -21.08 -2.65 -2.85
C GLN A 58 -22.29 -1.73 -3.15
N ILE A 59 -22.35 -1.13 -4.35
CA ILE A 59 -23.45 -0.24 -4.75
C ILE A 59 -24.65 -1.09 -5.18
N PRO A 60 -25.79 -1.05 -4.46
CA PRO A 60 -26.92 -1.95 -4.71
C PRO A 60 -27.61 -1.64 -6.04
N VAL A 61 -27.67 -0.36 -6.43
CA VAL A 61 -28.31 0.08 -7.67
C VAL A 61 -27.43 -0.27 -8.87
N LYS A 62 -27.93 -1.16 -9.74
CA LYS A 62 -27.18 -1.68 -10.91
C LYS A 62 -26.62 -0.56 -11.79
N GLN A 63 -27.45 0.42 -12.16
CA GLN A 63 -27.02 1.52 -13.03
C GLN A 63 -25.88 2.33 -12.39
N THR A 64 -26.00 2.67 -11.10
CA THR A 64 -24.97 3.42 -10.37
C THR A 64 -23.67 2.62 -10.24
N ARG A 65 -23.76 1.30 -10.06
CA ARG A 65 -22.61 0.40 -10.03
C ARG A 65 -21.88 0.38 -11.37
N GLU A 66 -22.60 0.19 -12.47
CA GLU A 66 -22.01 0.16 -13.82
C GLU A 66 -21.36 1.51 -14.17
N THR A 67 -22.02 2.62 -13.82
CA THR A 67 -21.42 3.96 -13.97
C THR A 67 -20.17 4.12 -13.11
N CYS A 68 -20.20 3.73 -11.83
CA CYS A 68 -19.03 3.77 -10.95
C CYS A 68 -17.87 2.96 -11.54
N ARG A 69 -18.15 1.73 -12.01
CA ARG A 69 -17.13 0.87 -12.62
C ARG A 69 -16.54 1.49 -13.88
N GLY A 70 -17.39 1.99 -14.77
CA GLY A 70 -16.96 2.68 -15.99
C GLY A 70 -16.10 3.90 -15.66
N SER A 71 -16.56 4.76 -14.74
CA SER A 71 -15.82 5.95 -14.32
C SER A 71 -14.46 5.64 -13.71
N LEU A 72 -14.37 4.66 -12.80
CA LEU A 72 -13.10 4.26 -12.19
C LEU A 72 -12.16 3.61 -13.20
N ASN A 73 -12.66 2.75 -14.09
CA ASN A 73 -11.84 2.13 -15.13
C ASN A 73 -11.28 3.18 -16.10
N THR A 74 -12.11 4.14 -16.54
CA THR A 74 -11.69 5.17 -17.50
C THR A 74 -10.80 6.24 -16.88
N ASN A 75 -11.00 6.57 -15.60
CA ASN A 75 -10.29 7.67 -14.92
C ASN A 75 -9.35 7.16 -13.82
N PHE A 76 -8.87 5.91 -13.92
CA PHE A 76 -8.05 5.30 -12.88
C PHE A 76 -6.79 6.12 -12.61
N ASN A 77 -6.12 6.60 -13.65
CA ASN A 77 -4.93 7.45 -13.53
C ASN A 77 -5.19 8.71 -12.70
N ILE A 78 -6.34 9.37 -12.90
CA ILE A 78 -6.74 10.56 -12.13
C ILE A 78 -7.03 10.16 -10.69
N PHE A 79 -7.79 9.09 -10.47
CA PHE A 79 -8.07 8.59 -9.12
C PHE A 79 -6.77 8.25 -8.38
N TYR A 80 -5.88 7.49 -9.01
CA TYR A 80 -4.62 7.03 -8.45
C TYR A 80 -3.69 8.21 -8.13
N SER A 81 -3.53 9.16 -9.05
CA SER A 81 -2.73 10.37 -8.83
C SER A 81 -3.24 11.21 -7.66
N ASN A 82 -4.56 11.39 -7.55
CA ASN A 82 -5.14 12.09 -6.40
C ASN A 82 -4.97 11.30 -5.11
N PHE A 83 -5.11 9.97 -5.16
CA PHE A 83 -4.95 9.10 -4.01
C PHE A 83 -3.51 9.12 -3.47
N THR A 84 -2.50 8.92 -4.31
CA THR A 84 -1.08 8.90 -3.93
C THR A 84 -0.54 10.30 -3.61
N GLY A 85 -1.17 11.36 -4.12
CA GLY A 85 -0.85 12.75 -3.80
C GLY A 85 -1.30 13.19 -2.39
N GLN A 86 -2.16 12.43 -1.71
CA GLN A 86 -2.58 12.76 -0.34
C GLN A 86 -1.46 12.46 0.66
N ALA A 87 -1.22 13.38 1.60
CA ALA A 87 -0.16 13.24 2.60
C ALA A 87 -0.21 11.91 3.38
N ASN A 88 -1.43 11.45 3.72
CA ASN A 88 -1.66 10.20 4.43
C ASN A 88 -1.34 8.93 3.61
N ASN A 89 -1.24 9.09 2.28
CA ASN A 89 -0.89 8.04 1.32
C ASN A 89 0.47 8.29 0.67
N SER A 90 1.26 9.23 1.22
CA SER A 90 2.62 9.45 0.74
C SER A 90 3.47 8.18 0.92
N PRO A 91 4.50 7.94 0.08
CA PRO A 91 5.38 6.78 0.24
C PRO A 91 5.96 6.65 1.65
N THR A 92 6.35 7.77 2.28
CA THR A 92 6.84 7.77 3.66
C THR A 92 5.77 7.32 4.64
N GLN A 93 4.54 7.86 4.55
CA GLN A 93 3.46 7.46 5.45
C GLN A 93 3.05 6.00 5.23
N MET A 94 3.03 5.52 3.99
CA MET A 94 2.80 4.10 3.69
C MET A 94 3.87 3.23 4.35
N CYS A 95 5.15 3.60 4.24
CA CYS A 95 6.24 2.86 4.89
C CYS A 95 6.16 2.88 6.42
N ILE A 96 5.75 3.99 7.03
CA ILE A 96 5.45 4.08 8.47
C ILE A 96 4.33 3.11 8.84
N ASN A 97 3.24 3.12 8.08
CA ASN A 97 2.08 2.25 8.33
C ASN A 97 2.41 0.76 8.16
N MET A 98 3.42 0.44 7.35
CA MET A 98 3.96 -0.92 7.17
C MET A 98 4.98 -1.33 8.23
N GLY A 99 5.33 -0.44 9.18
CA GLY A 99 6.38 -0.68 10.17
C GLY A 99 7.80 -0.78 9.58
N MET A 100 7.97 -0.30 8.34
CA MET A 100 9.26 -0.27 7.65
C MET A 100 9.97 1.08 7.81
N CYS A 101 9.19 2.10 8.15
CA CYS A 101 9.59 3.29 8.90
C CYS A 101 8.69 3.33 10.16
#